data_AF-A0A2K1FVN9-F1
#
_entry.id   AF-A0A2K1FVN9-F1
#
_cell.length_a   1.000
_cell.length_b   1.000
_cell.length_c   1.000
_cell.angle_alpha   90.00
_cell.angle_beta   90.00
_cell.angle_gamma   90.00
#
_symmetry.space_group_name_H-M   'P 1'
#
loop_
_entity.id
_entity.type
_entity.pdbx_description
1 polymer ?
#
loop_
_entity_poly.entity_id
_entity_poly.type
_entity_poly.pdbx_seq_one_letter_code
_entity_poly.pdbx_strand_id
1 'polypeptide(L)'
;MPAGTAGAPALAINGDPDTGLFAPGADTLALSTGGAERARVDAAGNLVVGGLSSIQPGTAPTYRAGAFQVRSTGAGMNVERYTSAGSSPPALYLAKSNNVTPGWHGAVSDGTITGEIQFHGSDGAKFIATAAIRSAVDGAPGTDDMPGRLLFLTTMDGGTMPTERMRISANGTVTMGAAPGGESLRVTPVAAAVNTLEAAGAISGAAPTLSVQGANADIDLKLSPKGAGHVRFGQYTAAGGLVVAGYVEIKDAGGVVRRLAIVN
;
A
#
# COMPACT_ATOMS: atom_id res chain seq x y z
N MET A 1 35.78 25.18 13.97
CA MET A 1 35.89 25.84 12.65
C MET A 1 35.13 27.16 12.72
N PRO A 2 35.60 28.26 12.11
CA PRO A 2 34.83 29.51 12.00
C PRO A 2 33.48 29.30 11.29
N ALA A 3 32.54 30.22 11.46
CA ALA A 3 31.27 30.22 10.70
C ALA A 3 31.55 30.66 9.25
N GLY A 4 31.82 29.70 8.37
CA GLY A 4 31.92 29.94 6.92
C GLY A 4 30.55 30.15 6.28
N THR A 5 30.51 30.25 4.95
CA THR A 5 29.26 30.31 4.16
C THR A 5 29.29 29.26 3.06
N ALA A 6 28.17 29.05 2.35
CA ALA A 6 28.16 28.14 1.20
C ALA A 6 29.12 28.59 0.08
N GLY A 7 29.28 29.91 -0.12
CA GLY A 7 30.22 30.47 -1.10
C GLY A 7 31.67 30.60 -0.63
N ALA A 8 31.92 30.36 0.66
CA ALA A 8 33.24 30.40 1.28
C ALA A 8 33.23 29.53 2.54
N PRO A 9 33.27 28.19 2.39
CA PRO A 9 33.21 27.28 3.51
C PRO A 9 34.43 27.42 4.41
N ALA A 10 34.23 27.18 5.71
CA ALA A 10 35.27 27.34 6.72
C ALA A 10 36.40 26.31 6.56
N LEU A 11 36.06 25.15 6.00
CA LEU A 11 37.01 24.16 5.51
C LEU A 11 36.75 23.96 4.01
N ALA A 12 37.49 24.69 3.18
CA ALA A 12 37.42 24.60 1.72
C ALA A 12 38.46 23.63 1.15
N ILE A 13 38.18 23.06 -0.03
CA ILE A 13 39.17 22.31 -0.80
C ILE A 13 40.18 23.30 -1.41
N ASN A 14 41.48 22.97 -1.37
CA ASN A 14 42.50 23.84 -1.92
C ASN A 14 42.31 24.01 -3.45
N GLY A 15 42.26 25.26 -3.91
CA GLY A 15 41.98 25.59 -5.30
C GLY A 15 40.49 25.58 -5.70
N ASP A 16 39.60 25.19 -4.79
CA ASP A 16 38.14 25.22 -4.97
C ASP A 16 37.51 25.91 -3.74
N PRO A 17 37.49 27.25 -3.72
CA PRO A 17 37.11 28.02 -2.54
C PRO A 17 35.61 28.00 -2.26
N ASP A 18 34.79 27.35 -3.09
CA ASP A 18 33.33 27.32 -2.95
C ASP A 18 32.79 25.91 -2.61
N THR A 19 33.68 24.94 -2.46
CA THR A 19 33.38 23.55 -2.09
C THR A 19 34.02 23.19 -0.75
N GLY A 20 33.21 22.71 0.20
CA GLY A 20 33.70 22.42 1.55
C GLY A 20 32.65 22.27 2.63
N LEU A 21 33.09 22.34 3.90
CA LEU A 21 32.24 22.27 5.08
C LEU A 21 32.14 23.62 5.79
N PHE A 22 30.95 23.98 6.26
CA PHE A 22 30.70 25.20 7.01
C PHE A 22 29.59 25.04 8.06
N ALA A 23 29.53 25.97 9.01
CA ALA A 23 28.50 26.02 10.05
C ALA A 23 27.51 27.17 9.73
N PRO A 24 26.32 26.88 9.18
CA PRO A 24 25.33 27.92 8.83
C PRO A 24 24.65 28.56 10.05
N GLY A 25 24.79 27.96 11.23
CA GLY A 25 24.24 28.43 12.50
C GLY A 25 24.76 27.59 13.67
N ALA A 26 24.29 27.90 14.89
CA ALA A 26 24.60 27.11 16.07
C ALA A 26 24.19 25.65 15.89
N ASP A 27 25.00 24.73 16.39
CA ASP A 27 24.73 23.29 16.43
C ASP A 27 24.39 22.67 15.06
N THR A 28 24.88 23.25 13.96
CA THR A 28 24.63 22.78 12.59
C THR A 28 25.92 22.64 11.79
N LEU A 29 25.94 21.68 10.86
CA LEU A 29 27.04 21.47 9.92
C LEU A 29 26.49 21.24 8.51
N ALA A 30 27.06 21.90 7.51
CA ALA A 30 26.62 21.82 6.13
C ALA A 30 27.77 21.61 5.14
N LEU A 31 27.44 21.00 4.01
CA LEU A 31 28.30 20.75 2.85
C LEU A 31 27.91 21.71 1.72
N SER A 32 28.89 22.38 1.12
CA SER A 32 28.72 23.16 -0.11
C SER A 32 29.48 22.57 -1.30
N THR A 33 28.94 22.74 -2.49
CA THR A 33 29.65 22.56 -3.77
C THR A 33 29.21 23.63 -4.75
N GLY A 34 30.13 24.24 -5.51
CA GLY A 34 29.79 25.30 -6.46
C GLY A 34 29.11 26.50 -5.79
N GLY A 35 29.52 26.81 -4.56
CA GLY A 35 29.00 27.95 -3.79
C GLY A 35 27.60 27.80 -3.20
N ALA A 36 26.99 26.61 -3.30
CA ALA A 36 25.64 26.36 -2.80
C ALA A 36 25.60 25.18 -1.83
N GLU A 37 24.76 25.29 -0.81
CA GLU A 37 24.53 24.25 0.18
C GLU A 37 23.85 23.03 -0.45
N ARG A 38 24.36 21.83 -0.15
CA ARG A 38 23.86 20.55 -0.70
C ARG A 38 23.24 19.66 0.37
N ALA A 39 23.84 19.62 1.55
CA ALA A 39 23.37 18.83 2.66
C ALA A 39 23.68 19.50 4.00
N ARG A 40 22.84 19.26 5.00
CA ARG A 40 22.95 19.80 6.35
C ARG A 40 22.56 18.77 7.40
N VAL A 41 23.31 18.70 8.49
CA VAL A 41 22.83 18.16 9.77
C VAL A 41 22.39 19.34 10.64
N ASP A 42 21.11 19.35 11.04
CA ASP A 42 20.55 20.40 11.88
C ASP A 42 20.75 20.15 13.38
N ALA A 43 20.40 21.15 14.21
CA ALA A 43 20.54 21.08 15.67
C ALA A 43 19.69 19.98 16.32
N ALA A 44 18.68 19.45 15.63
CA ALA A 44 17.87 18.34 16.10
C ALA A 44 18.42 16.97 15.63
N GLY A 45 19.54 16.97 14.91
CA GLY A 45 20.21 15.76 14.39
C GLY A 45 19.63 15.24 13.09
N ASN A 46 18.79 16.00 12.39
CA ASN A 46 18.25 15.57 11.09
C ASN A 46 19.27 15.84 9.98
N LEU A 47 19.49 14.85 9.11
CA LEU A 47 20.19 15.02 7.84
C LEU A 47 19.20 15.44 6.75
N VAL A 48 19.48 16.57 6.11
CA VAL A 48 18.65 17.08 5.02
C VAL A 48 19.51 17.32 3.78
N VAL A 49 19.06 16.80 2.64
CA VAL A 49 19.67 16.98 1.32
C VAL A 49 18.77 17.86 0.46
N GLY A 50 19.35 18.91 -0.12
CA GLY A 50 18.67 19.84 -1.05
C GLY A 50 17.64 20.78 -0.41
N GLY A 51 17.81 21.12 0.88
CA GLY A 51 17.14 22.27 1.50
C GLY A 51 17.65 22.57 2.91
N LEU A 52 17.17 23.65 3.53
CA LEU A 52 17.81 24.28 4.70
C LEU A 52 17.25 23.85 6.07
N SER A 53 16.07 23.25 6.14
CA SER A 53 15.42 22.81 7.39
C SER A 53 14.57 21.57 7.20
N SER A 54 14.37 20.75 8.22
CA SER A 54 13.44 19.63 8.15
C SER A 54 11.98 20.11 8.04
N ILE A 55 11.17 19.52 7.15
CA ILE A 55 9.73 19.85 6.98
C ILE A 55 8.89 18.61 7.31
N GLN A 56 7.79 18.80 8.03
CA GLN A 56 6.83 17.72 8.27
C GLN A 56 5.81 17.62 7.13
N PRO A 57 5.62 16.43 6.52
CA PRO A 57 4.44 16.19 5.68
C PRO A 57 3.20 16.01 6.57
N GLY A 58 2.11 16.73 6.30
CA GLY A 58 0.84 16.53 7.02
C GLY A 58 0.69 17.26 8.36
N THR A 59 -0.54 17.23 8.88
CA THR A 59 -0.92 17.78 10.20
C THR A 59 -0.59 16.78 11.32
N ALA A 60 0.09 17.25 12.38
CA ALA A 60 0.37 16.50 13.61
C ALA A 60 -0.91 15.93 14.26
N PRO A 61 -0.86 14.81 15.04
CA PRO A 61 0.32 14.22 15.69
C PRO A 61 0.93 12.98 15.00
N THR A 62 0.36 12.50 13.91
CA THR A 62 0.71 11.19 13.35
C THR A 62 1.94 11.20 12.43
N TYR A 63 2.29 12.36 11.89
CA TYR A 63 3.43 12.50 10.99
C TYR A 63 4.57 13.19 11.72
N ARG A 64 5.75 12.57 11.74
CA ARG A 64 6.98 13.21 12.24
C ARG A 64 7.85 13.55 11.04
N ALA A 65 8.50 14.70 11.09
CA ALA A 65 9.61 14.98 10.20
C ALA A 65 10.65 13.87 10.36
N GLY A 66 10.98 13.18 9.26
CA GLY A 66 12.00 12.13 9.28
C GLY A 66 13.38 12.72 9.57
N ALA A 67 14.23 11.93 10.25
CA ALA A 67 15.62 12.28 10.50
C ALA A 67 16.49 12.33 9.23
N PHE A 68 15.97 11.81 8.11
CA PHE A 68 16.58 11.95 6.79
C PHE A 68 15.55 12.52 5.80
N GLN A 69 15.92 13.56 5.06
CA GLN A 69 15.08 14.16 4.04
C GLN A 69 15.86 14.40 2.75
N VAL A 70 15.26 14.07 1.61
CA VAL A 70 15.77 14.38 0.26
C VAL A 70 14.76 15.26 -0.44
N ARG A 71 15.21 16.45 -0.88
CA ARG A 71 14.37 17.45 -1.53
C ARG A 71 15.09 18.01 -2.74
N SER A 72 14.42 18.03 -3.88
CA SER A 72 14.98 18.51 -5.14
C SER A 72 13.86 18.70 -6.15
N THR A 73 14.10 19.55 -7.15
CA THR A 73 13.25 19.68 -8.34
C THR A 73 13.30 18.44 -9.25
N GLY A 74 14.23 17.52 -9.02
CA GLY A 74 14.34 16.20 -9.66
C GLY A 74 14.53 15.06 -8.66
N ALA A 75 13.90 15.14 -7.48
CA ALA A 75 14.14 14.20 -6.37
C ALA A 75 13.81 12.73 -6.70
N GLY A 76 14.63 11.83 -6.17
CA GLY A 76 14.42 10.38 -6.13
C GLY A 76 15.41 9.73 -5.14
N MET A 77 15.08 8.55 -4.63
CA MET A 77 15.98 7.73 -3.81
C MET A 77 16.07 6.35 -4.44
N ASN A 78 17.26 5.96 -4.87
CA ASN A 78 17.49 4.64 -5.48
C ASN A 78 18.05 3.67 -4.43
N VAL A 79 17.58 2.42 -4.47
CA VAL A 79 18.12 1.29 -3.69
C VAL A 79 18.50 0.20 -4.70
N GLU A 80 19.79 0.08 -5.01
CA GLU A 80 20.28 -0.73 -6.13
C GLU A 80 21.30 -1.76 -5.67
N ARG A 81 21.31 -2.94 -6.31
CA ARG A 81 22.27 -4.01 -6.07
C ARG A 81 22.74 -4.60 -7.40
N TYR A 82 24.06 -4.67 -7.60
CA TYR A 82 24.68 -5.27 -8.79
C TYR A 82 25.50 -6.49 -8.38
N THR A 83 25.00 -7.69 -8.67
CA THR A 83 25.67 -8.95 -8.28
C THR A 83 25.33 -10.07 -9.25
N SER A 84 26.27 -11.00 -9.44
CA SER A 84 26.11 -12.19 -10.28
C SER A 84 25.58 -13.42 -9.52
N ALA A 85 25.42 -13.34 -8.20
CA ALA A 85 24.98 -14.45 -7.35
C ALA A 85 23.56 -14.23 -6.81
N GLY A 86 22.80 -15.32 -6.61
CA GLY A 86 21.44 -15.34 -6.04
C GLY A 86 21.39 -14.93 -4.57
N SER A 87 21.61 -13.64 -4.31
CA SER A 87 21.62 -13.03 -2.98
C SER A 87 20.39 -12.13 -2.78
N SER A 88 20.16 -11.70 -1.53
CA SER A 88 19.01 -10.87 -1.15
C SER A 88 18.82 -9.66 -2.08
N PRO A 89 17.57 -9.30 -2.44
CA PRO A 89 17.28 -8.17 -3.31
C PRO A 89 17.56 -6.82 -2.62
N PRO A 90 17.67 -5.71 -3.37
CA PRO A 90 17.54 -4.38 -2.77
C PRO A 90 16.19 -4.28 -2.04
N ALA A 91 16.17 -3.71 -0.84
CA ALA A 91 14.97 -3.65 -0.02
C ALA A 91 14.92 -2.38 0.84
N LEU A 92 13.70 -1.89 1.06
CA LEU A 92 13.39 -0.90 2.08
C LEU A 92 12.90 -1.65 3.32
N TYR A 93 13.70 -1.62 4.39
CA TYR A 93 13.36 -2.27 5.66
C TYR A 93 12.71 -1.28 6.62
N LEU A 94 11.44 -1.53 6.96
CA LEU A 94 10.70 -0.83 8.00
C LEU A 94 10.50 -1.80 9.17
N ALA A 95 11.01 -1.44 10.34
CA ALA A 95 10.90 -2.26 11.54
C ALA A 95 10.45 -1.40 12.73
N LYS A 96 9.48 -1.90 13.49
CA LYS A 96 8.96 -1.25 14.69
C LYS A 96 9.29 -2.11 15.90
N SER A 97 9.91 -1.48 16.90
CA SER A 97 10.14 -2.06 18.23
C SER A 97 9.29 -1.31 19.26
N ASN A 98 8.80 -2.02 20.28
CA ASN A 98 8.23 -1.41 21.49
C ASN A 98 9.27 -1.15 22.59
N ASN A 99 10.56 -1.33 22.26
CA ASN A 99 11.68 -0.85 23.08
C ASN A 99 12.13 0.52 22.55
N VAL A 100 12.39 1.46 23.45
CA VAL A 100 12.78 2.85 23.13
C VAL A 100 14.30 3.04 23.01
N THR A 101 15.10 2.02 23.33
CA THR A 101 16.56 2.06 23.21
C THR A 101 17.00 1.48 21.86
N PRO A 102 17.56 2.30 20.95
CA PRO A 102 18.13 1.81 19.70
C PRO A 102 19.19 0.73 19.94
N GLY A 103 19.18 -0.34 19.15
CA GLY A 103 20.05 -1.52 19.33
C GLY A 103 19.42 -2.66 20.15
N TRP A 104 18.28 -2.44 20.80
CA TRP A 104 17.49 -3.46 21.49
C TRP A 104 16.06 -3.57 20.91
N HIS A 105 15.40 -4.72 21.11
CA HIS A 105 14.03 -4.94 20.65
C HIS A 105 13.06 -5.34 21.77
N GLY A 106 11.80 -4.92 21.62
CA GLY A 106 10.67 -5.34 22.44
C GLY A 106 9.51 -5.74 21.54
N ALA A 107 8.84 -6.84 21.88
CA ALA A 107 7.74 -7.37 21.08
C ALA A 107 6.64 -6.32 20.87
N VAL A 108 6.15 -6.23 19.64
CA VAL A 108 4.98 -5.42 19.30
C VAL A 108 3.69 -6.17 19.69
N SER A 109 2.57 -5.48 19.75
CA SER A 109 1.26 -6.07 20.04
C SER A 109 0.41 -6.21 18.77
N ASP A 110 -0.67 -6.98 18.84
CA ASP A 110 -1.69 -6.99 17.78
C ASP A 110 -2.14 -5.57 17.43
N GLY A 111 -2.42 -5.34 16.14
CA GLY A 111 -2.80 -4.04 15.61
C GLY A 111 -1.64 -3.06 15.40
N THR A 112 -0.43 -3.36 15.90
CA THR A 112 0.71 -2.44 15.76
C THR A 112 1.08 -2.23 14.29
N ILE A 113 1.15 -0.97 13.86
CA ILE A 113 1.66 -0.62 12.53
C ILE A 113 3.18 -0.81 12.54
N THR A 114 3.67 -1.67 11.66
CA THR A 114 5.11 -2.01 11.56
C THR A 114 5.82 -1.23 10.47
N GLY A 115 5.08 -0.74 9.48
CA GLY A 115 5.59 0.13 8.43
C GLY A 115 4.48 0.71 7.57
N GLU A 116 4.75 1.87 6.95
CA GLU A 116 3.84 2.53 6.03
C GLU A 116 4.60 3.28 4.94
N ILE A 117 4.13 3.13 3.70
CA ILE A 117 4.49 3.97 2.56
C ILE A 117 3.29 4.89 2.33
N GLN A 118 3.52 6.20 2.37
CA GLN A 118 2.48 7.19 2.17
C GLN A 118 2.73 8.03 0.92
N PHE A 119 1.63 8.40 0.29
CA PHE A 119 1.62 9.28 -0.88
C PHE A 119 0.94 10.59 -0.46
N HIS A 120 1.58 11.72 -0.74
CA HIS A 120 1.09 13.04 -0.35
C HIS A 120 1.00 13.97 -1.55
N GLY A 121 0.01 14.86 -1.53
CA GLY A 121 -0.09 16.01 -2.43
C GLY A 121 -0.17 17.30 -1.63
N SER A 122 0.32 18.41 -2.18
CA SER A 122 0.12 19.73 -1.57
C SER A 122 -1.30 20.22 -1.88
N ASP A 123 -2.02 20.68 -0.87
CA ASP A 123 -3.30 21.38 -1.02
C ASP A 123 -3.13 22.90 -1.23
N GLY A 124 -1.88 23.37 -1.36
CA GLY A 124 -1.51 24.78 -1.46
C GLY A 124 -1.07 25.40 -0.12
N ALA A 125 -1.42 24.80 1.02
CA ALA A 125 -0.96 25.21 2.34
C ALA A 125 -0.05 24.16 3.00
N LYS A 126 -0.35 22.88 2.82
CA LYS A 126 0.40 21.76 3.40
C LYS A 126 0.28 20.51 2.53
N PHE A 127 1.16 19.55 2.80
CA PHE A 127 1.02 18.20 2.25
C PHE A 127 -0.08 17.44 2.99
N ILE A 128 -0.94 16.75 2.25
CA ILE A 128 -2.00 15.86 2.75
C ILE A 128 -1.84 14.48 2.11
N ALA A 129 -2.05 13.43 2.91
CA ALA A 129 -1.99 12.07 2.43
C ALA A 129 -3.13 11.79 1.44
N THR A 130 -2.80 11.34 0.24
CA THR A 130 -3.75 10.94 -0.81
C THR A 130 -4.07 9.44 -0.73
N ALA A 131 -3.06 8.64 -0.34
CA ALA A 131 -3.17 7.19 -0.17
C ALA A 131 -2.03 6.66 0.71
N ALA A 132 -2.16 5.40 1.15
CA ALA A 132 -1.09 4.71 1.86
C ALA A 132 -1.11 3.19 1.60
N ILE A 133 0.05 2.56 1.75
CA ILE A 133 0.23 1.10 1.86
C ILE A 133 0.83 0.83 3.23
N ARG A 134 0.17 0.00 4.03
CA ARG A 134 0.49 -0.17 5.46
C ARG A 134 0.60 -1.63 5.84
N SER A 135 1.66 -1.97 6.57
CA SER A 135 1.80 -3.25 7.26
C SER A 135 1.43 -3.10 8.73
N ALA A 136 0.75 -4.09 9.29
CA ALA A 136 0.43 -4.14 10.71
C ALA A 136 0.39 -5.58 11.22
N VAL A 137 0.63 -5.75 12.52
CA VAL A 137 0.46 -7.02 13.23
C VAL A 137 -1.02 -7.42 13.22
N ASP A 138 -1.31 -8.69 12.92
CA ASP A 138 -2.64 -9.25 12.70
C ASP A 138 -2.83 -10.56 13.50
N GLY A 139 -2.81 -10.43 14.82
CA GLY A 139 -2.76 -11.51 15.79
C GLY A 139 -1.75 -11.21 16.90
N ALA A 140 -1.77 -12.00 17.98
CA ALA A 140 -0.79 -11.84 19.05
C ALA A 140 0.59 -12.36 18.59
N PRO A 141 1.68 -11.56 18.63
CA PRO A 141 3.01 -12.07 18.31
C PRO A 141 3.50 -13.14 19.31
N GLY A 142 4.29 -14.08 18.81
CA GLY A 142 4.95 -15.13 19.58
C GLY A 142 6.46 -15.17 19.32
N THR A 143 7.15 -16.17 19.87
CA THR A 143 8.55 -16.45 19.52
C THR A 143 8.61 -16.91 18.07
N ASP A 144 9.44 -16.24 17.26
CA ASP A 144 9.56 -16.48 15.82
C ASP A 144 8.22 -16.41 15.05
N ASP A 145 7.22 -15.73 15.62
CA ASP A 145 5.88 -15.60 15.09
C ASP A 145 5.44 -14.13 15.10
N MET A 146 5.16 -13.62 13.90
CA MET A 146 4.75 -12.24 13.68
C MET A 146 3.64 -12.21 12.62
N PRO A 147 2.41 -12.60 12.98
CA PRO A 147 1.31 -12.59 12.04
C PRO A 147 1.08 -11.16 11.56
N GLY A 148 1.05 -10.96 10.25
CA GLY A 148 1.00 -9.64 9.64
C GLY A 148 -0.09 -9.53 8.58
N ARG A 149 -0.65 -8.33 8.46
CA ARG A 149 -1.56 -7.95 7.37
C ARG A 149 -1.00 -6.79 6.56
N LEU A 150 -1.40 -6.72 5.30
CA LEU A 150 -1.13 -5.60 4.41
C LEU A 150 -2.44 -4.89 4.07
N LEU A 151 -2.43 -3.56 4.14
CA LEU A 151 -3.58 -2.70 3.85
C LEU A 151 -3.25 -1.74 2.72
N PHE A 152 -4.25 -1.49 1.87
CA PHE A 152 -4.26 -0.43 0.88
C PHE A 152 -5.34 0.59 1.27
N LEU A 153 -4.92 1.85 1.43
CA LEU A 153 -5.75 2.92 1.95
C LEU A 153 -5.84 4.08 0.95
N THR A 154 -7.01 4.69 0.83
CA THR A 154 -7.22 5.90 0.02
C THR A 154 -7.93 6.98 0.83
N THR A 155 -7.62 8.24 0.55
CA THR A 155 -8.34 9.38 1.10
C THR A 155 -9.51 9.72 0.19
N MET A 156 -10.72 9.77 0.74
CA MET A 156 -11.90 10.23 -0.02
C MET A 156 -11.82 11.73 -0.29
N ASP A 157 -12.58 12.23 -1.26
CA ASP A 157 -12.75 13.68 -1.46
C ASP A 157 -13.31 14.35 -0.19
N GLY A 158 -12.73 15.49 0.19
CA GLY A 158 -12.98 16.16 1.47
C GLY A 158 -12.44 15.43 2.71
N GLY A 159 -11.83 14.25 2.55
CA GLY A 159 -11.16 13.52 3.62
C GLY A 159 -9.76 14.07 3.92
N THR A 160 -9.32 13.93 5.17
CA THR A 160 -7.98 14.37 5.61
C THR A 160 -7.05 13.21 5.97
N MET A 161 -7.57 11.97 6.00
CA MET A 161 -6.82 10.76 6.33
C MET A 161 -7.24 9.58 5.43
N PRO A 162 -6.29 8.71 5.02
CA PRO A 162 -6.61 7.52 4.27
C PRO A 162 -7.46 6.52 5.08
N THR A 163 -8.45 5.92 4.43
CA THR A 163 -9.25 4.82 4.98
C THR A 163 -9.00 3.54 4.20
N GLU A 164 -9.14 2.39 4.87
CA GLU A 164 -8.88 1.07 4.29
C GLU A 164 -9.88 0.74 3.17
N ARG A 165 -9.36 0.30 2.01
CA ARG A 165 -10.14 -0.13 0.84
C ARG A 165 -9.89 -1.57 0.45
N MET A 166 -8.70 -2.09 0.73
CA MET A 166 -8.33 -3.48 0.53
C MET A 166 -7.39 -3.95 1.62
N ARG A 167 -7.52 -5.22 2.03
CA ARG A 167 -6.63 -5.88 2.99
C ARG A 167 -6.30 -7.29 2.57
N ILE A 168 -5.08 -7.70 2.85
CA ILE A 168 -4.63 -9.10 2.89
C ILE A 168 -4.31 -9.42 4.35
N SER A 169 -5.07 -10.31 4.97
CA SER A 169 -4.94 -10.68 6.40
C SER A 169 -3.87 -11.76 6.61
N ALA A 170 -3.43 -12.00 7.84
CA ALA A 170 -2.39 -13.00 8.14
C ALA A 170 -2.75 -14.43 7.69
N ASN A 171 -4.05 -14.76 7.64
CA ASN A 171 -4.53 -16.04 7.12
C ASN A 171 -4.68 -16.08 5.59
N GLY A 172 -4.26 -15.03 4.88
CA GLY A 172 -4.35 -14.90 3.41
C GLY A 172 -5.72 -14.44 2.89
N THR A 173 -6.70 -14.15 3.76
CA THR A 173 -7.99 -13.59 3.33
C THR A 173 -7.80 -12.21 2.71
N VAL A 174 -8.37 -12.02 1.51
CA VAL A 174 -8.38 -10.74 0.81
C VAL A 174 -9.78 -10.12 0.86
N THR A 175 -9.89 -8.90 1.34
CA THR A 175 -11.15 -8.12 1.33
C THR A 175 -11.00 -6.86 0.49
N MET A 176 -12.05 -6.47 -0.23
CA MET A 176 -12.09 -5.28 -1.10
C MET A 176 -13.39 -4.49 -0.97
N GLY A 177 -13.29 -3.17 -1.04
CA GLY A 177 -14.42 -2.22 -1.00
C GLY A 177 -14.61 -1.52 0.35
N ALA A 178 -14.15 -2.13 1.45
CA ALA A 178 -14.07 -1.54 2.78
C ALA A 178 -13.20 -2.43 3.70
N ALA A 179 -13.11 -2.06 4.98
CA ALA A 179 -12.55 -2.90 6.03
C ALA A 179 -13.40 -4.17 6.27
N PRO A 180 -12.81 -5.24 6.86
CA PRO A 180 -13.53 -6.48 7.16
C PRO A 180 -14.82 -6.26 7.96
N GLY A 181 -15.91 -6.86 7.48
CA GLY A 181 -17.27 -6.67 8.00
C GLY A 181 -18.14 -5.71 7.18
N GLY A 182 -17.52 -4.90 6.31
CA GLY A 182 -18.23 -4.02 5.38
C GLY A 182 -17.77 -4.16 3.93
N GLU A 183 -16.93 -5.14 3.61
CA GLU A 183 -16.36 -5.31 2.29
C GLU A 183 -17.42 -5.71 1.24
N SER A 184 -17.22 -5.28 0.00
CA SER A 184 -18.07 -5.66 -1.13
C SER A 184 -17.70 -7.04 -1.68
N LEU A 185 -16.42 -7.44 -1.56
CA LEU A 185 -15.92 -8.74 -2.01
C LEU A 185 -14.89 -9.29 -1.02
N ARG A 186 -14.99 -10.59 -0.73
CA ARG A 186 -14.09 -11.35 0.13
C ARG A 186 -13.63 -12.63 -0.58
N VAL A 187 -12.32 -12.84 -0.62
CA VAL A 187 -11.68 -14.10 -1.03
C VAL A 187 -11.09 -14.76 0.20
N THR A 188 -11.60 -15.94 0.55
CA THR A 188 -11.12 -16.71 1.71
C THR A 188 -10.32 -17.89 1.20
N PRO A 189 -9.00 -17.96 1.44
CA PRO A 189 -8.21 -19.09 1.01
C PRO A 189 -8.57 -20.34 1.82
N VAL A 190 -8.31 -21.49 1.22
CA VAL A 190 -8.28 -22.78 1.90
C VAL A 190 -6.87 -23.35 1.77
N ALA A 191 -6.42 -24.07 2.80
CA ALA A 191 -5.16 -24.79 2.70
C ALA A 191 -5.25 -25.80 1.54
N ALA A 192 -4.24 -25.80 0.66
CA ALA A 192 -4.16 -26.69 -0.50
C ALA A 192 -5.41 -26.65 -1.41
N ALA A 193 -5.80 -25.46 -1.88
CA ALA A 193 -6.88 -25.32 -2.86
C ALA A 193 -6.63 -26.16 -4.13
N VAL A 194 -7.60 -27.01 -4.50
CA VAL A 194 -7.55 -27.88 -5.70
C VAL A 194 -8.35 -27.29 -6.86
N ASN A 195 -9.44 -26.58 -6.54
CA ASN A 195 -10.33 -25.93 -7.50
C ASN A 195 -10.48 -24.45 -7.13
N THR A 196 -10.59 -23.59 -8.13
CA THR A 196 -10.61 -22.13 -8.01
C THR A 196 -11.76 -21.53 -8.82
N LEU A 197 -12.20 -20.34 -8.44
CA LEU A 197 -13.04 -19.50 -9.27
C LEU A 197 -12.14 -18.54 -10.05
N GLU A 198 -12.20 -18.59 -11.38
CA GLU A 198 -11.41 -17.75 -12.27
C GLU A 198 -12.31 -16.77 -13.03
N ALA A 199 -11.95 -15.48 -12.98
CA ALA A 199 -12.46 -14.45 -13.87
C ALA A 199 -11.40 -14.15 -14.94
N ALA A 200 -11.70 -14.45 -16.21
CA ALA A 200 -10.75 -14.31 -17.30
C ALA A 200 -11.21 -13.27 -18.33
N GLY A 201 -10.26 -12.47 -18.81
CA GLY A 201 -10.46 -11.56 -19.94
C GLY A 201 -10.63 -12.31 -21.26
N ALA A 202 -10.95 -11.59 -22.33
CA ALA A 202 -11.11 -12.16 -23.66
C ALA A 202 -10.48 -11.25 -24.73
N ILE A 203 -10.06 -11.85 -25.85
CA ILE A 203 -9.65 -11.13 -27.05
C ILE A 203 -10.86 -10.46 -27.72
N SER A 204 -10.59 -9.55 -28.68
CA SER A 204 -11.65 -8.92 -29.48
C SER A 204 -12.55 -9.96 -30.15
N GLY A 205 -13.87 -9.80 -30.01
CA GLY A 205 -14.89 -10.71 -30.55
C GLY A 205 -15.24 -11.92 -29.68
N ALA A 206 -14.57 -12.11 -28.54
CA ALA A 206 -14.89 -13.15 -27.55
C ALA A 206 -15.44 -12.54 -26.25
N ALA A 207 -16.26 -13.32 -25.53
CA ALA A 207 -16.79 -12.90 -24.23
C ALA A 207 -15.83 -13.27 -23.09
N PRO A 208 -15.64 -12.40 -22.07
CA PRO A 208 -14.94 -12.78 -20.85
C PRO A 208 -15.71 -13.86 -20.08
N THR A 209 -15.02 -14.61 -19.23
CA THR A 209 -15.62 -15.72 -18.49
C THR A 209 -15.48 -15.55 -16.98
N LEU A 210 -16.43 -16.14 -16.25
CA LEU A 210 -16.31 -16.46 -14.84
C LEU A 210 -16.57 -17.96 -14.72
N SER A 211 -15.56 -18.74 -14.33
CA SER A 211 -15.59 -20.20 -14.45
C SER A 211 -14.90 -20.88 -13.27
N VAL A 212 -15.27 -22.12 -12.99
CA VAL A 212 -14.52 -22.95 -12.05
C VAL A 212 -13.41 -23.65 -12.81
N GLN A 213 -12.20 -23.57 -12.26
CA GLN A 213 -10.99 -24.19 -12.80
C GLN A 213 -10.39 -25.10 -11.72
N GLY A 214 -9.54 -26.05 -12.11
CA GLY A 214 -8.90 -26.94 -11.15
C GLY A 214 -8.48 -28.28 -11.74
N ALA A 215 -7.90 -29.12 -10.90
CA ALA A 215 -7.44 -30.45 -11.31
C ALA A 215 -8.58 -31.47 -11.45
N ASN A 216 -9.75 -31.21 -10.85
CA ASN A 216 -10.91 -32.10 -10.99
C ASN A 216 -11.59 -31.88 -12.34
N ALA A 217 -11.90 -32.99 -13.04
CA ALA A 217 -12.54 -32.94 -14.34
C ALA A 217 -13.98 -32.38 -14.28
N ASP A 218 -14.72 -32.74 -13.24
CA ASP A 218 -16.11 -32.32 -13.02
C ASP A 218 -16.26 -31.68 -11.64
N ILE A 219 -16.61 -30.39 -11.62
CA ILE A 219 -16.87 -29.65 -10.39
C ILE A 219 -17.87 -28.51 -10.64
N ASP A 220 -18.81 -28.35 -9.72
CA ASP A 220 -19.87 -27.35 -9.86
C ASP A 220 -19.42 -25.94 -9.46
N LEU A 221 -19.94 -24.93 -10.15
CA LEU A 221 -20.01 -23.57 -9.62
C LEU A 221 -21.22 -23.44 -8.68
N LYS A 222 -20.99 -23.50 -7.37
CA LYS A 222 -22.05 -23.30 -6.39
C LYS A 222 -22.33 -21.81 -6.16
N LEU A 223 -23.51 -21.34 -6.56
CA LEU A 223 -24.07 -20.03 -6.18
C LEU A 223 -25.13 -20.23 -5.10
N SER A 224 -25.01 -19.54 -3.96
CA SER A 224 -25.94 -19.72 -2.84
C SER A 224 -26.31 -18.38 -2.20
N PRO A 225 -27.61 -18.05 -2.09
CA PRO A 225 -28.04 -16.89 -1.31
C PRO A 225 -27.95 -17.18 0.19
N LYS A 226 -28.10 -16.14 1.02
CA LYS A 226 -28.17 -16.27 2.47
C LYS A 226 -29.63 -16.28 2.94
N GLY A 227 -29.98 -17.20 3.83
CA GLY A 227 -31.34 -17.32 4.37
C GLY A 227 -32.38 -17.55 3.26
N ALA A 228 -33.48 -16.79 3.27
CA ALA A 228 -34.53 -16.85 2.25
C ALA A 228 -34.23 -16.03 0.97
N GLY A 229 -32.98 -15.63 0.75
CA GLY A 229 -32.59 -14.85 -0.43
C GLY A 229 -32.63 -15.63 -1.75
N HIS A 230 -32.34 -14.93 -2.87
CA HIS A 230 -32.35 -15.50 -4.22
C HIS A 230 -31.05 -15.19 -4.99
N VAL A 231 -30.64 -16.07 -5.91
CA VAL A 231 -29.67 -15.74 -6.96
C VAL A 231 -30.43 -15.02 -8.07
N ARG A 232 -30.06 -13.77 -8.38
CA ARG A 232 -30.83 -12.90 -9.27
C ARG A 232 -30.08 -12.64 -10.56
N PHE A 233 -30.81 -12.73 -11.67
CA PHE A 233 -30.39 -12.26 -12.97
C PHE A 233 -31.29 -11.08 -13.34
N GLY A 234 -30.80 -9.85 -13.15
CA GLY A 234 -31.60 -8.63 -13.33
C GLY A 234 -32.55 -8.31 -12.16
N GLN A 235 -33.64 -7.60 -12.47
CA GLN A 235 -34.65 -7.19 -11.49
C GLN A 235 -35.56 -8.38 -11.07
N TYR A 236 -36.13 -8.33 -9.87
CA TYR A 236 -37.04 -9.36 -9.35
C TYR A 236 -38.31 -8.69 -8.88
N THR A 237 -39.44 -9.27 -9.27
CA THR A 237 -40.79 -8.88 -8.85
C THR A 237 -41.47 -10.11 -8.28
N ALA A 238 -42.04 -10.00 -7.07
CA ALA A 238 -42.79 -11.09 -6.45
C ALA A 238 -44.28 -10.93 -6.77
N ALA A 239 -44.79 -11.69 -7.73
CA ALA A 239 -46.21 -11.73 -8.06
C ALA A 239 -46.65 -13.16 -8.42
N GLY A 240 -47.88 -13.52 -8.07
CA GLY A 240 -48.47 -14.83 -8.39
C GLY A 240 -49.23 -14.80 -9.71
N GLY A 241 -49.20 -15.90 -10.46
CA GLY A 241 -49.96 -16.04 -11.71
C GLY A 241 -49.32 -15.33 -12.92
N LEU A 242 -47.99 -15.21 -12.93
CA LEU A 242 -47.26 -14.50 -13.97
C LEU A 242 -47.23 -15.25 -15.30
N VAL A 243 -47.33 -14.50 -16.40
CA VAL A 243 -47.23 -15.03 -17.76
C VAL A 243 -45.76 -15.05 -18.17
N VAL A 244 -45.36 -16.04 -18.97
CA VAL A 244 -44.00 -16.10 -19.53
C VAL A 244 -43.78 -14.89 -20.45
N ALA A 245 -42.87 -14.00 -20.05
CA ALA A 245 -42.54 -12.76 -20.73
C ALA A 245 -41.21 -12.83 -21.50
N GLY A 246 -40.42 -13.88 -21.30
CA GLY A 246 -39.15 -14.09 -22.00
C GLY A 246 -38.42 -15.35 -21.53
N TYR A 247 -37.12 -15.41 -21.81
CA TYR A 247 -36.26 -16.48 -21.32
C TYR A 247 -34.82 -16.04 -21.15
N VAL A 248 -34.09 -16.72 -20.27
CA VAL A 248 -32.63 -16.72 -20.20
C VAL A 248 -32.12 -17.98 -20.91
N GLU A 249 -31.21 -17.81 -21.86
CA GLU A 249 -30.53 -18.94 -22.50
C GLU A 249 -29.35 -19.40 -21.64
N ILE A 250 -29.30 -20.70 -21.35
CA ILE A 250 -28.20 -21.35 -20.63
C ILE A 250 -27.77 -22.59 -21.43
N LYS A 251 -26.51 -23.02 -21.36
CA LYS A 251 -26.11 -24.31 -21.95
C LYS A 251 -26.24 -25.41 -20.91
N ASP A 252 -26.78 -26.56 -21.30
CA ASP A 252 -26.69 -27.76 -20.48
C ASP A 252 -25.30 -28.42 -20.58
N ALA A 253 -25.09 -29.51 -19.84
CA ALA A 253 -23.83 -30.25 -19.84
C ALA A 253 -23.44 -30.80 -21.23
N GLY A 254 -24.39 -30.96 -22.16
CA GLY A 254 -24.13 -31.34 -23.55
C GLY A 254 -23.82 -30.16 -24.48
N GLY A 255 -23.75 -28.94 -23.95
CA GLY A 255 -23.54 -27.71 -24.72
C GLY A 255 -24.79 -27.21 -25.45
N VAL A 256 -25.94 -27.83 -25.24
CA VAL A 256 -27.20 -27.46 -25.90
C VAL A 256 -27.82 -26.28 -25.17
N VAL A 257 -28.25 -25.27 -25.93
CA VAL A 257 -28.96 -24.11 -25.36
C VAL A 257 -30.34 -24.53 -24.84
N ARG A 258 -30.55 -24.32 -23.55
CA ARG A 258 -31.82 -24.43 -22.83
C ARG A 258 -32.34 -23.04 -22.48
N ARG A 259 -33.63 -22.94 -22.23
CA ARG A 259 -34.32 -21.69 -21.88
C ARG A 259 -34.91 -21.80 -20.49
N LEU A 260 -34.49 -20.91 -19.59
CA LEU A 260 -35.16 -20.67 -18.32
C LEU A 260 -36.21 -19.58 -18.56
N ALA A 261 -37.50 -19.90 -18.37
CA ALA A 261 -38.57 -18.94 -18.59
C ALA A 261 -38.46 -17.74 -17.63
N ILE A 262 -38.58 -16.52 -18.16
CA ILE A 262 -38.78 -15.28 -17.40
C ILE A 262 -40.28 -15.05 -17.34
N VAL A 263 -40.81 -14.83 -16.15
CA VAL A 263 -42.22 -14.52 -15.92
C VAL A 263 -42.33 -13.11 -15.34
N ASN A 264 -43.28 -12.30 -15.81
CA ASN A 264 -43.51 -10.92 -15.36
C ASN A 264 -44.92 -10.75 -14.80
#